data_AF-A0A1Z5J8F0-F1
#
_entry.id   AF-A0A1Z5J8F0-F1
#
_cell.length_a   1.000
_cell.length_b   1.000
_cell.length_c   1.000
_cell.angle_alpha   90.00
_cell.angle_beta   90.00
_cell.angle_gamma   90.00
#
_symmetry.space_group_name_H-M   'P 1'
#
loop_
_entity.id
_entity.type
_entity.pdbx_description
1 polymer ?
#
loop_
_entity_poly.entity_id
_entity_poly.type
_entity_poly.pdbx_seq_one_letter_code
_entity_poly.pdbx_strand_id
1 'polypeptide(L)'
;MGESLEMRNYQPTLVQTRRFQSHFGVSPIQCSQLWILLKVPENARFKHLLWALLKLKVYATEEVLSGMAGCDEKTFRKWSDQFIDALSLLSSCLINWNSRKKNGVHTFSVDGTDCPINEPSPFSPKWYSHKFKSAGCGLAFRK
;
A
#
# COMPACT_ATOMS: atom_id res chain seq x y z
N MET A 1 29.39 23.34 9.45
CA MET A 1 28.21 23.11 10.32
C MET A 1 27.68 21.72 9.99
N GLY A 2 28.38 20.69 10.48
CA GLY A 2 27.98 19.31 10.31
C GLY A 2 27.19 18.90 11.54
N GLU A 3 25.86 18.89 11.43
CA GLU A 3 25.03 18.16 12.39
C GLU A 3 25.21 16.68 12.10
N SER A 4 26.18 16.09 12.80
CA SER A 4 26.27 14.65 13.00
C SER A 4 24.92 14.19 13.54
N LEU A 5 24.12 13.55 12.68
CA LEU A 5 22.91 12.83 13.04
C LEU A 5 23.28 11.76 14.08
N GLU A 6 23.26 12.13 15.36
CA GLU A 6 22.99 11.19 16.42
C GLU A 6 21.63 10.56 16.09
N MET A 7 21.67 9.40 15.45
CA MET A 7 20.58 8.46 15.43
C MET A 7 20.40 7.99 16.87
N ARG A 8 19.81 8.86 17.71
CA ARG A 8 19.26 8.49 19.01
C ARG A 8 18.45 7.23 18.75
N ASN A 9 18.79 6.16 19.46
CA ASN A 9 18.09 4.87 19.43
C ASN A 9 16.65 5.06 19.90
N TYR A 10 15.82 5.71 19.08
CA TYR A 10 14.41 5.90 19.34
C TYR A 10 13.74 4.56 19.08
N GLN A 11 13.51 3.83 20.16
CA GLN A 11 12.73 2.61 20.15
C GLN A 11 11.27 3.00 20.42
N PRO A 12 10.39 3.02 19.40
CA PRO A 12 8.98 3.32 19.62
C PRO A 12 8.37 2.25 20.52
N THR A 13 7.53 2.66 21.46
CA THR A 13 6.76 1.71 22.26
C THR A 13 5.84 0.86 21.36
N LEU A 14 5.42 -0.32 21.83
CA LEU A 14 4.50 -1.19 21.09
C LEU A 14 3.20 -0.46 20.71
N VAL A 15 2.69 0.39 21.60
CA VAL A 15 1.47 1.18 21.37
C VAL A 15 1.68 2.24 20.28
N GLN A 16 2.79 2.97 20.31
CA GLN A 16 3.12 3.96 19.28
C GLN A 16 3.31 3.31 17.92
N THR A 17 4.01 2.18 17.87
CA THR A 17 4.21 1.40 16.64
C THR A 17 2.87 0.94 16.06
N ARG A 18 1.97 0.40 16.89
CA ARG A 18 0.63 -0.01 16.46
C ARG A 18 -0.18 1.15 15.91
N ARG A 19 -0.18 2.31 16.59
CA ARG A 19 -0.89 3.51 16.13
C ARG A 19 -0.32 4.01 14.80
N PHE A 20 1.00 4.01 14.65
CA PHE A 20 1.65 4.41 13.41
C PHE A 20 1.30 3.46 12.25
N GLN A 21 1.43 2.15 12.46
CA GLN A 21 1.04 1.12 11.48
C GLN A 21 -0.45 1.18 11.11
N SER A 22 -1.31 1.59 12.04
CA SER A 22 -2.75 1.74 11.75
C SER A 22 -3.01 2.82 10.70
N HIS A 23 -2.23 3.91 10.71
CA HIS A 23 -2.39 5.01 9.76
C HIS A 23 -1.60 4.78 8.46
N PHE A 24 -0.37 4.27 8.54
CA PHE A 24 0.55 4.20 7.39
C PHE A 24 0.80 2.78 6.86
N GLY A 25 0.32 1.75 7.55
CA GLY A 25 0.50 0.35 7.15
C GLY A 25 1.90 -0.24 7.37
N VAL A 26 2.92 0.59 7.65
CA VAL A 26 4.32 0.17 7.80
C VAL A 26 4.87 0.58 9.17
N SER A 27 5.96 -0.07 9.63
CA SER A 27 6.65 0.37 10.84
C SER A 27 7.46 1.66 10.59
N PRO A 28 7.73 2.47 11.62
CA PRO A 28 8.58 3.67 11.48
C PRO A 28 9.98 3.34 10.93
N ILE A 29 10.54 2.19 11.32
CA ILE A 29 11.85 1.70 10.87
C ILE A 29 11.81 1.31 9.38
N GLN A 30 10.76 0.62 8.95
CA GLN A 30 10.59 0.31 7.53
C GLN A 30 10.42 1.58 6.70
N CYS A 31 9.71 2.58 7.22
CA CYS A 31 9.51 3.86 6.54
C CYS A 31 10.83 4.62 6.33
N SER A 32 11.75 4.61 7.29
CA SER A 32 13.06 5.24 7.13
C SER A 32 13.95 4.48 6.16
N GLN A 33 13.93 3.14 6.19
CA GLN A 33 14.63 2.32 5.20
C GLN A 33 14.10 2.57 3.78
N LEU A 34 12.79 2.63 3.63
CA LEU A 34 12.12 2.91 2.37
C LEU A 34 12.52 4.27 1.80
N TRP A 35 12.61 5.29 2.65
CA TRP A 35 13.08 6.62 2.26
C TRP A 35 14.50 6.63 1.69
N ILE A 36 15.41 5.83 2.26
CA ILE A 36 16.80 5.72 1.79
C ILE A 36 16.86 4.96 0.44
N LEU A 37 15.99 3.96 0.26
CA LEU A 37 15.95 3.14 -0.96
C LEU A 37 15.28 3.84 -2.14
N LEU A 38 14.34 4.74 -1.88
CA LEU A 38 13.66 5.52 -2.91
C LEU A 38 14.61 6.57 -3.51
N LYS A 39 14.63 6.67 -4.84
CA LYS A 39 15.21 7.83 -5.52
C LYS A 39 14.24 9.00 -5.42
N VAL A 40 14.39 9.79 -4.36
CA VAL A 40 13.50 10.90 -4.03
C VAL A 40 13.75 12.11 -4.95
N PRO A 41 12.72 12.80 -5.45
CA PRO A 41 12.89 14.07 -6.18
C PRO A 41 13.47 15.17 -5.28
N GLU A 42 14.26 16.08 -5.84
CA GLU A 42 15.10 17.05 -5.10
C GLU A 42 14.33 17.95 -4.10
N ASN A 43 13.04 18.19 -4.35
CA ASN A 43 12.17 19.03 -3.50
C ASN A 43 11.27 18.23 -2.53
N ALA A 44 11.42 16.90 -2.48
CA ALA A 44 10.58 16.08 -1.63
C ALA A 44 11.08 16.01 -0.18
N ARG A 45 10.14 16.10 0.75
CA ARG A 45 10.36 15.94 2.19
C ARG A 45 9.78 14.61 2.66
N PHE A 46 10.28 14.08 3.77
CA PHE A 46 9.81 12.83 4.37
C PHE A 46 8.29 12.78 4.58
N LYS A 47 7.67 13.92 4.89
CA LYS A 47 6.20 14.03 5.01
C LYS A 47 5.44 13.62 3.75
N HIS A 48 6.01 13.81 2.56
CA HIS A 48 5.36 13.45 1.30
C HIS A 48 5.32 11.93 1.10
N LEU A 49 6.34 11.20 1.60
CA LEU A 49 6.31 9.74 1.67
C LEU A 49 5.18 9.27 2.61
N LEU A 50 5.04 9.91 3.77
CA LEU A 50 3.98 9.58 4.72
C LEU A 50 2.58 9.81 4.12
N TRP A 51 2.41 10.85 3.30
CA TRP A 51 1.16 11.10 2.57
C TRP A 51 0.81 9.99 1.58
N ALA A 52 1.80 9.49 0.82
CA ALA A 52 1.61 8.36 -0.08
C ALA A 52 1.23 7.09 0.69
N LEU A 53 1.92 6.79 1.79
CA LEU A 53 1.61 5.63 2.64
C LEU A 53 0.22 5.74 3.28
N LEU A 54 -0.18 6.94 3.71
CA LEU A 54 -1.52 7.20 4.24
C LEU A 54 -2.59 6.96 3.16
N LYS A 55 -2.38 7.46 1.94
CA LYS A 55 -3.29 7.26 0.78
C LYS A 55 -3.43 5.77 0.46
N LEU A 56 -2.33 5.03 0.41
CA LEU A 56 -2.31 3.58 0.16
C LEU A 56 -2.92 2.75 1.29
N LYS A 57 -2.90 3.23 2.54
CA LYS A 57 -3.44 2.47 3.68
C LYS A 57 -4.92 2.72 3.89
N VAL A 58 -5.34 3.98 3.84
CA VAL A 58 -6.70 4.39 4.24
C VAL A 58 -7.65 4.40 3.05
N TYR A 59 -7.16 4.60 1.82
CA TYR A 59 -7.98 4.70 0.60
C TYR A 59 -9.17 5.68 0.73
N ALA A 60 -9.03 6.72 1.56
CA ALA A 60 -10.05 7.76 1.70
C ALA A 60 -10.04 8.76 0.54
N THR A 61 -11.06 9.61 0.48
CA THR A 61 -11.13 10.71 -0.48
C THR A 61 -9.99 11.71 -0.29
N GLU A 62 -9.58 12.36 -1.38
CA GLU A 62 -8.44 13.29 -1.36
C GLU A 62 -8.68 14.47 -0.41
N GLU A 63 -9.92 14.95 -0.29
CA GLU A 63 -10.32 16.00 0.66
C GLU A 63 -10.09 15.60 2.14
N VAL A 64 -10.42 14.36 2.50
CA VAL A 64 -10.24 13.87 3.87
C VAL A 64 -8.75 13.70 4.16
N LEU A 65 -8.01 13.14 3.21
CA LEU A 65 -6.58 12.93 3.34
C LEU A 65 -5.79 14.25 3.35
N SER A 66 -6.19 15.23 2.56
CA SER A 66 -5.58 16.57 2.54
C SER A 66 -5.85 17.32 3.84
N GLY A 67 -7.05 17.17 4.41
CA GLY A 67 -7.39 17.64 5.75
C GLY A 67 -6.51 17.00 6.83
N MET A 68 -6.32 15.68 6.81
CA MET A 68 -5.42 14.97 7.73
C MET A 68 -3.95 15.37 7.56
N ALA A 69 -3.53 15.68 6.33
CA ALA A 69 -2.18 16.11 6.00
C ALA A 69 -1.94 17.61 6.26
N GLY A 70 -3.00 18.39 6.49
CA GLY A 70 -2.95 19.84 6.65
C GLY A 70 -2.49 20.58 5.39
N CYS A 71 -2.85 20.08 4.20
CA CYS A 71 -2.45 20.68 2.92
C CYS A 71 -3.61 20.80 1.93
N ASP A 72 -3.40 21.56 0.86
CA ASP A 72 -4.34 21.65 -0.26
C ASP A 72 -4.41 20.33 -1.03
N GLU A 73 -5.60 19.97 -1.49
CA GLU A 73 -5.89 18.72 -2.20
C GLU A 73 -4.98 18.51 -3.42
N LYS A 74 -4.75 19.57 -4.21
CA LYS A 74 -3.89 19.47 -5.41
C LYS A 74 -2.44 19.18 -5.03
N THR A 75 -1.99 19.76 -3.93
CA THR A 75 -0.64 19.54 -3.40
C THR A 75 -0.50 18.12 -2.87
N PHE A 76 -1.50 17.64 -2.12
CA PHE A 76 -1.53 16.27 -1.62
C PHE A 76 -1.46 15.26 -2.78
N ARG A 77 -2.32 15.42 -3.79
CA ARG A 77 -2.36 14.54 -4.96
C ARG A 77 -1.03 14.51 -5.70
N LYS A 78 -0.49 15.67 -6.06
CA LYS A 78 0.79 15.78 -6.79
C LYS A 78 1.92 15.01 -6.11
N TRP A 79 2.06 15.18 -4.79
CA TRP A 79 3.16 14.52 -4.06
C TRP A 79 2.86 13.06 -3.77
N SER A 80 1.64 12.72 -3.33
CA SER A 80 1.29 11.33 -3.02
C SER A 80 1.42 10.43 -4.25
N ASP A 81 0.94 10.86 -5.41
CA ASP A 81 1.01 10.07 -6.65
C ASP A 81 2.46 9.83 -7.11
N GLN A 82 3.32 10.87 -7.08
CA GLN A 82 4.75 10.72 -7.41
C GLN A 82 5.45 9.69 -6.54
N PHE A 83 5.12 9.65 -5.25
CA PHE A 83 5.69 8.67 -4.32
C PHE A 83 5.09 7.28 -4.52
N ILE A 84 3.80 7.16 -4.85
CA ILE A 84 3.17 5.88 -5.19
C ILE A 84 3.83 5.28 -6.44
N ASP A 85 4.09 6.08 -7.47
CA ASP A 85 4.78 5.64 -8.68
C ASP A 85 6.22 5.17 -8.37
N ALA A 86 6.96 5.94 -7.57
CA ALA A 86 8.30 5.56 -7.14
C ALA A 86 8.30 4.25 -6.31
N LEU A 87 7.29 4.07 -5.45
CA LEU A 87 7.09 2.82 -4.69
C LEU A 87 6.74 1.64 -5.60
N SER A 88 5.92 1.86 -6.63
CA SER A 88 5.57 0.83 -7.62
C SER A 88 6.78 0.36 -8.42
N LEU A 89 7.65 1.30 -8.82
CA LEU A 89 8.91 0.98 -9.50
C LEU A 89 9.85 0.18 -8.59
N LEU A 90 10.00 0.61 -7.33
CA LEU A 90 10.80 -0.12 -6.34
C LEU A 90 10.23 -1.52 -6.09
N SER A 91 8.91 -1.62 -5.95
CA SER A 91 8.20 -2.89 -5.77
C SER A 91 8.38 -3.82 -6.97
N SER A 92 8.39 -3.31 -8.19
CA SER A 92 8.63 -4.12 -9.40
C SER A 92 10.05 -4.69 -9.44
N CYS A 93 11.03 -3.95 -8.91
CA CYS A 93 12.40 -4.44 -8.76
C CYS A 93 12.55 -5.42 -7.58
N LEU A 94 11.83 -5.19 -6.48
CA LEU A 94 11.95 -5.98 -5.24
C LEU A 94 11.11 -7.28 -5.29
N ILE A 95 9.91 -7.21 -5.87
CA ILE A 95 8.97 -8.31 -6.00
C ILE A 95 9.19 -8.98 -7.37
N ASN A 96 10.20 -9.84 -7.43
CA ASN A 96 10.37 -10.73 -8.57
C ASN A 96 9.45 -11.96 -8.41
N TRP A 97 8.25 -11.88 -9.00
CA TRP A 97 7.28 -12.99 -9.00
C TRP A 97 7.81 -14.29 -9.60
N ASN A 98 8.81 -14.21 -10.49
CA ASN A 98 9.43 -15.34 -11.16
C ASN A 98 10.50 -16.04 -10.29
N SER A 99 10.93 -15.41 -9.19
CA SER A 99 11.95 -15.93 -8.26
C SER A 99 11.35 -16.21 -6.87
N ARG A 100 10.17 -16.85 -6.84
CA ARG A 100 9.50 -17.22 -5.59
C ARG A 100 10.26 -18.36 -4.91
N LYS A 101 11.17 -18.03 -3.98
CA LYS A 101 11.86 -19.04 -3.16
C LYS A 101 10.84 -19.68 -2.22
N LYS A 102 10.65 -21.00 -2.32
CA LYS A 102 9.62 -21.76 -1.58
C LYS A 102 9.70 -21.66 -0.04
N ASN A 103 10.81 -21.16 0.51
CA ASN A 103 11.09 -21.15 1.95
C ASN A 103 11.09 -19.73 2.58
N GLY A 104 10.55 -18.72 1.89
CA GLY A 104 10.39 -17.36 2.45
C GLY A 104 8.98 -17.13 3.02
N VAL A 105 8.87 -16.49 4.18
CA VAL A 105 7.60 -15.92 4.64
C VAL A 105 7.31 -14.69 3.79
N HIS A 106 6.30 -14.79 2.94
CA HIS A 106 5.88 -13.69 2.09
C HIS A 106 4.43 -13.30 2.42
N THR A 107 4.25 -12.15 3.05
CA THR A 107 2.92 -11.62 3.37
C THR A 107 2.44 -10.77 2.22
N PHE A 108 1.43 -11.25 1.49
CA PHE A 108 0.74 -10.49 0.44
C PHE A 108 -0.75 -10.47 0.77
N SER A 109 -1.38 -9.29 0.75
CA SER A 109 -2.84 -9.18 0.74
C SER A 109 -3.29 -9.09 -0.73
N VAL A 110 -3.88 -10.17 -1.24
CA VAL A 110 -4.58 -10.16 -2.53
C VAL A 110 -6.07 -10.01 -2.21
N ASP A 111 -6.65 -8.86 -2.50
CA ASP A 111 -8.10 -8.68 -2.39
C ASP A 111 -8.77 -9.29 -3.64
N GLY A 112 -9.17 -10.56 -3.53
CA GLY A 112 -9.99 -11.23 -4.52
C GLY A 112 -11.46 -10.93 -4.24
N THR A 113 -11.99 -9.84 -4.78
CA THR A 113 -13.44 -9.59 -4.74
C THR A 113 -14.10 -10.48 -5.78
N ASP A 114 -14.72 -11.58 -5.34
CA ASP A 114 -15.72 -12.28 -6.14
C ASP A 114 -16.90 -11.32 -6.35
N CYS A 115 -17.24 -10.99 -7.60
CA CYS A 115 -18.39 -10.13 -7.90
C CYS A 115 -19.63 -11.00 -8.21
N PRO A 116 -20.80 -10.68 -7.65
CA PRO A 116 -22.04 -11.31 -8.07
C PRO A 116 -22.32 -10.96 -9.53
N ILE A 117 -22.70 -11.95 -10.33
CA ILE A 117 -23.08 -11.74 -11.73
C ILE A 117 -24.52 -12.17 -11.93
N ASN A 118 -25.21 -11.57 -12.90
CA ASN A 118 -26.54 -12.02 -13.28
C ASN A 118 -26.44 -13.42 -13.92
N GLU A 119 -27.20 -14.38 -13.40
CA GLU A 119 -27.17 -15.77 -13.87
C GLU A 119 -27.63 -15.86 -15.33
N PRO A 120 -26.81 -16.38 -16.27
CA PRO A 120 -27.30 -16.69 -17.60
C PRO A 120 -28.27 -17.87 -17.54
N SER A 121 -29.39 -17.78 -18.26
CA SER A 121 -30.32 -18.90 -18.46
C SER A 121 -29.96 -19.65 -19.76
N PRO A 122 -29.78 -20.99 -19.74
CA PRO A 122 -29.98 -21.92 -18.63
C PRO A 122 -28.81 -21.94 -17.61
N PHE A 123 -29.13 -22.26 -16.35
CA PHE A 123 -28.18 -22.34 -15.23
C PHE A 123 -27.01 -23.28 -15.54
N SER A 124 -25.79 -22.80 -15.33
CA SER A 124 -24.57 -23.60 -15.50
C SER A 124 -23.81 -23.68 -14.16
N PRO A 125 -23.58 -24.89 -13.62
CA PRO A 125 -22.86 -25.10 -12.35
C PRO A 125 -21.44 -24.50 -12.33
N LYS A 126 -20.85 -24.24 -13.51
CA LYS A 126 -19.53 -23.63 -13.68
C LYS A 126 -19.44 -22.23 -13.07
N TRP A 127 -20.56 -21.52 -12.96
CA TRP A 127 -20.62 -20.15 -12.47
C TRP A 127 -21.09 -20.06 -11.02
N TYR A 128 -21.40 -21.19 -10.38
CA TYR A 128 -21.92 -21.21 -9.02
C TYR A 128 -20.83 -20.83 -8.02
N SER A 129 -21.03 -19.71 -7.32
CA SER A 129 -20.17 -19.27 -6.23
C SER A 129 -20.72 -19.77 -4.90
N HIS A 130 -19.94 -20.58 -4.19
CA HIS A 130 -20.29 -21.02 -2.84
C HIS A 130 -20.38 -19.88 -1.82
N LYS A 131 -19.75 -18.72 -2.11
CA LYS A 131 -19.78 -17.51 -1.26
C LYS A 131 -21.13 -16.80 -1.33
N PHE A 132 -21.69 -16.67 -2.53
CA PHE A 132 -22.97 -15.96 -2.76
C PHE A 132 -24.16 -16.91 -2.83
N LYS A 133 -23.92 -18.23 -2.93
CA LYS A 133 -24.95 -19.25 -3.20
C LYS A 133 -25.75 -18.95 -4.46
N SER A 134 -25.11 -18.27 -5.41
CA SER A 134 -25.64 -17.82 -6.71
C SER A 134 -24.48 -17.70 -7.69
N ALA A 135 -24.74 -17.30 -8.94
CA ALA A 135 -23.62 -17.06 -9.85
C ALA A 135 -22.71 -15.93 -9.37
N GLY A 136 -21.42 -16.23 -9.42
CA GLY A 136 -20.35 -15.28 -9.15
C GLY A 136 -19.16 -15.58 -10.05
N CYS A 137 -18.49 -14.54 -10.51
CA CYS A 137 -17.24 -14.70 -11.25
C CYS A 137 -16.09 -14.30 -10.33
N GLY A 138 -15.24 -15.28 -10.00
CA GLY A 138 -13.94 -14.99 -9.40
C GLY A 138 -12.96 -14.57 -10.49
N LEU A 139 -12.23 -13.48 -10.29
CA LEU A 139 -11.06 -13.11 -11.11
C LEU A 139 -9.91 -14.08 -10.81
N ALA A 140 -10.07 -15.34 -11.20
CA ALA A 140 -8.96 -16.27 -11.26
C ALA A 140 -8.23 -16.04 -12.57
N PHE A 141 -7.12 -15.28 -12.53
CA PHE A 141 -6.12 -15.32 -13.59
C PHE A 141 -5.65 -16.79 -13.72
N ARG A 142 -6.21 -17.51 -14.70
CA ARG A 142 -5.68 -18.80 -15.12
C ARG A 142 -4.37 -18.52 -15.87
N LYS A 143 -3.32 -19.23 -15.45
CA LYS A 143 -2.02 -19.29 -16.12
C LYS A 143 -2.16 -19.76 -17.56
#